data_AF-A0A7C2ZB70-F1
#
_entry.id   AF-A0A7C2ZB70-F1
#
_cell.length_a   1.000
_cell.length_b   1.000
_cell.length_c   1.000
_cell.angle_alpha   90.00
_cell.angle_beta   90.00
_cell.angle_gamma   90.00
#
_symmetry.space_group_name_H-M   'P 1'
#
loop_
_entity.id
_entity.type
_entity.pdbx_description
1 polymer ?
#
loop_
_entity_poly.entity_id
_entity_poly.type
_entity_poly.pdbx_seq_one_letter_code
_entity_poly.pdbx_strand_id
1 'polypeptide(L)'
;FHLILGIPLSISAGLSVVDVLLLFLLTEDLGRMEIVIAGLVGIVGLSYLIELVIVHANPEEILMHSFIPYLSGSEMILTATSIIGATIMPHAIILHSYLSAEKSAGKEGINKKGEIKNHLKETLVNLGGASLVNAAIQIMSYYAFYLKGLTNITSLESAYYTLAPLFGALASWIFAISLFSSGLSSSMVSVIAGVKILESYFGTPTKQWKVRLMLRLINMVPFLIAVYLGVDMMSILVYTQAILSFSLPLVLFPLINISKDGNLMGGYKISKPLYVISLVSTVFIVLINIAMFVF
;
A
#
# COMPACT_ATOMS: atom_id res chain seq x y z
N PHE A 1 13.82 0.72 11.99
CA PHE A 1 14.78 1.16 13.02
C PHE A 1 15.09 0.06 14.03
N HIS A 2 14.08 -0.54 14.67
CA HIS A 2 14.30 -1.61 15.65
C HIS A 2 15.23 -2.74 15.14
N LEU A 3 14.90 -3.31 13.98
CA LEU A 3 15.68 -4.40 13.39
C LEU A 3 17.08 -3.97 12.88
N ILE A 4 17.21 -2.75 12.37
CA ILE A 4 18.44 -2.26 11.72
C ILE A 4 19.46 -1.73 12.75
N LEU A 5 18.97 -1.00 13.76
CA LEU A 5 19.80 -0.30 14.75
C LEU A 5 19.82 -1.03 16.10
N GLY A 6 19.01 -2.07 16.28
CA GLY A 6 18.89 -2.81 17.55
C GLY A 6 18.27 -1.99 18.69
N ILE A 7 17.67 -0.83 18.41
CA ILE A 7 17.12 0.06 19.44
C ILE A 7 15.68 -0.36 19.83
N PRO A 8 15.25 -0.18 21.09
CA PRO A 8 13.90 -0.53 21.54
C PRO A 8 12.77 0.02 20.66
N LEU A 9 11.64 -0.71 20.58
CA LEU A 9 10.51 -0.34 19.72
C LEU A 9 9.94 1.05 20.06
N SER A 10 9.86 1.41 21.34
CA SER A 10 9.40 2.73 21.80
C SER A 10 10.29 3.86 21.30
N ILE A 11 11.61 3.68 21.37
CA ILE A 11 12.59 4.64 20.84
C ILE A 11 12.53 4.66 19.32
N SER A 12 12.43 3.50 18.66
CA SER A 12 12.26 3.40 17.21
C SER A 12 11.02 4.14 16.71
N ALA A 13 9.91 4.04 17.44
CA ALA A 13 8.68 4.75 17.14
C ALA A 13 8.91 6.26 17.26
N GLY A 14 9.52 6.76 18.33
CA GLY A 14 9.91 8.18 18.43
C GLY A 14 10.86 8.63 17.31
N LEU A 15 11.86 7.82 16.99
CA LEU A 15 12.83 8.08 15.92
C LEU A 15 12.21 8.03 14.54
N SER A 16 11.05 7.38 14.38
CA SER A 16 10.33 7.44 13.11
C SER A 16 9.92 8.87 12.77
N VAL A 17 9.82 9.81 13.72
CA VAL A 17 9.63 11.25 13.43
C VAL A 17 10.81 11.86 12.66
N VAL A 18 11.99 11.23 12.67
CA VAL A 18 13.13 11.68 11.84
C VAL A 18 12.80 11.64 10.34
N ASP A 19 11.89 10.76 9.92
CA ASP A 19 11.42 10.80 8.54
C ASP A 19 10.77 12.15 8.21
N VAL A 20 10.05 12.79 9.16
CA VAL A 20 9.45 14.15 9.09
C VAL A 20 10.51 15.17 8.74
N LEU A 21 11.67 15.07 9.38
CA LEU A 21 12.86 15.87 9.09
C LEU A 21 13.39 15.59 7.69
N LEU A 22 13.38 14.34 7.26
CA LEU A 22 13.78 13.94 5.90
C LEU A 22 12.88 14.58 4.83
N LEU A 23 11.55 14.57 4.98
CA LEU A 23 10.67 15.29 4.03
C LEU A 23 10.76 16.81 4.16
N PHE A 24 11.00 17.32 5.38
CA PHE A 24 11.24 18.74 5.58
C PHE A 24 12.49 19.20 4.79
N LEU A 25 13.51 18.34 4.70
CA LEU A 25 14.74 18.61 3.94
C LEU A 25 14.59 18.33 2.43
N LEU A 26 13.80 17.32 2.04
CA LEU A 26 13.72 16.78 0.67
C LEU A 26 12.71 17.48 -0.25
N THR A 27 12.55 18.79 -0.10
CA THR A 27 11.92 19.74 -1.06
C THR A 27 10.40 19.86 -0.97
N GLU A 28 9.91 21.10 -1.00
CA GLU A 28 8.48 21.45 -1.20
C GLU A 28 7.97 21.11 -2.63
N ASP A 29 8.86 20.63 -3.50
CA ASP A 29 8.61 20.32 -4.91
C ASP A 29 8.04 18.90 -5.08
N LEU A 30 6.79 18.84 -5.52
CA LEU A 30 6.03 17.60 -5.75
C LEU A 30 6.74 16.65 -6.72
N GLY A 31 7.39 17.17 -7.77
CA GLY A 31 8.05 16.35 -8.79
C GLY A 31 9.27 15.62 -8.25
N ARG A 32 10.02 16.23 -7.33
CA ARG A 32 11.17 15.58 -6.69
C ARG A 32 10.72 14.49 -5.72
N MET A 33 9.62 14.71 -5.01
CA MET A 33 9.06 13.70 -4.13
C MET A 33 8.59 12.46 -4.88
N GLU A 34 7.96 12.62 -6.05
CA GLU A 34 7.56 11.50 -6.90
C GLU A 34 8.77 10.62 -7.28
N ILE A 35 9.90 11.23 -7.64
CA ILE A 35 11.13 10.50 -7.97
C ILE A 35 11.68 9.74 -6.75
N VAL A 36 11.68 10.36 -5.57
CA VAL A 36 12.12 9.71 -4.33
C VAL A 36 11.21 8.54 -3.97
N ILE A 37 9.88 8.72 -4.06
CA ILE A 37 8.90 7.65 -3.83
C ILE A 37 9.12 6.50 -4.82
N ALA A 38 9.28 6.81 -6.11
CA ALA A 38 9.55 5.81 -7.14
C ALA A 38 10.86 5.05 -6.86
N GLY A 39 11.91 5.74 -6.40
CA GLY A 39 13.16 5.13 -5.97
C GLY A 39 12.99 4.18 -4.78
N LEU A 40 12.25 4.60 -3.74
CA LEU A 40 11.95 3.76 -2.57
C LEU A 40 11.13 2.53 -2.94
N VAL A 41 10.10 2.68 -3.78
CA VAL A 41 9.30 1.54 -4.28
C VAL A 41 10.15 0.61 -5.14
N GLY A 42 11.05 1.17 -5.96
CA GLY A 42 12.02 0.40 -6.74
C GLY A 42 12.95 -0.43 -5.85
N ILE A 43 13.44 0.13 -4.73
CA ILE A 43 14.23 -0.61 -3.73
C ILE A 43 13.44 -1.78 -3.16
N VAL A 44 12.17 -1.57 -2.79
CA VAL A 44 11.31 -2.64 -2.26
C VAL A 44 11.14 -3.76 -3.28
N GLY A 45 10.80 -3.42 -4.52
CA GLY A 45 10.62 -4.41 -5.58
C GLY A 45 11.90 -5.19 -5.87
N LEU A 46 13.04 -4.49 -6.00
CA LEU A 46 14.33 -5.13 -6.23
C LEU A 46 14.74 -6.04 -5.06
N SER A 47 14.47 -5.62 -3.82
CA SER A 47 14.77 -6.40 -2.62
C SER A 47 14.08 -7.76 -2.66
N TYR A 48 12.77 -7.79 -2.95
CA TYR A 48 12.04 -9.05 -3.02
C TYR A 48 12.42 -9.89 -4.25
N LEU A 49 12.80 -9.27 -5.37
CA LEU A 49 13.37 -10.03 -6.50
C LEU A 49 14.68 -10.72 -6.12
N ILE A 50 15.56 -10.03 -5.37
CA ILE A 50 16.80 -10.63 -4.87
C ILE A 50 16.49 -11.74 -3.86
N GLU A 51 15.55 -11.53 -2.94
CA GLU A 51 15.15 -12.56 -1.98
C GLU A 51 14.60 -13.81 -2.65
N LEU A 52 13.80 -13.68 -3.72
CA LEU A 52 13.32 -14.84 -4.49
C LEU A 52 14.46 -15.68 -5.08
N VAL A 53 15.55 -15.04 -5.50
CA VAL A 53 16.75 -15.74 -5.97
C VAL A 53 17.47 -16.42 -4.80
N ILE A 54 17.61 -15.73 -3.66
CA ILE A 54 18.27 -16.26 -2.46
C ILE A 54 17.55 -17.51 -1.93
N VAL A 55 16.22 -17.51 -1.91
CA VAL A 55 15.43 -18.65 -1.43
C VAL A 55 15.32 -19.78 -2.46
N HIS A 56 15.99 -19.64 -3.62
CA HIS A 56 15.97 -20.60 -4.73
C HIS A 56 14.53 -20.93 -5.17
N ALA A 57 13.69 -19.91 -5.32
CA ALA A 57 12.30 -20.09 -5.68
C ALA A 57 12.19 -20.71 -7.10
N ASN A 58 11.39 -21.77 -7.26
CA ASN A 58 11.24 -22.45 -8.54
C ASN A 58 10.32 -21.64 -9.48
N PRO A 59 10.83 -21.12 -10.62
CA PRO A 59 10.01 -20.32 -11.52
C PRO A 59 8.85 -21.11 -12.15
N GLU A 60 9.02 -22.41 -12.37
CA GLU A 60 8.00 -23.26 -12.98
C GLU A 60 6.79 -23.45 -12.06
N GLU A 61 7.05 -23.74 -10.78
CA GLU A 61 6.01 -23.86 -9.75
C GLU A 61 5.27 -22.54 -9.56
N ILE A 62 6.02 -21.42 -9.50
CA ILE A 62 5.42 -20.08 -9.41
C ILE A 62 4.48 -19.84 -10.60
N LEU A 63 4.94 -20.08 -11.83
CA LEU A 63 4.13 -19.84 -13.03
C LEU A 63 2.89 -20.73 -13.04
N MET A 64 3.03 -22.01 -12.73
CA MET A 64 1.90 -22.95 -12.74
C MET A 64 0.83 -22.56 -11.72
N HIS A 65 1.23 -22.23 -10.48
CA HIS A 65 0.29 -21.92 -9.40
C HIS A 65 -0.20 -20.46 -9.39
N SER A 66 0.44 -19.54 -10.12
CA SER A 66 -0.02 -18.15 -10.22
C SER A 66 -1.27 -17.98 -11.08
N PHE A 67 -1.48 -18.85 -12.07
CA PHE A 67 -2.62 -18.73 -13.01
C PHE A 67 -3.77 -19.72 -12.72
N ILE A 68 -3.55 -20.72 -11.86
CA ILE A 68 -4.53 -21.74 -11.53
C ILE A 68 -5.07 -21.46 -10.12
N PRO A 69 -6.28 -20.90 -9.98
CA PRO A 69 -6.86 -20.67 -8.66
C PRO A 69 -7.21 -22.00 -8.00
N TYR A 70 -6.58 -22.30 -6.87
CA TYR A 70 -6.93 -23.41 -6.01
C TYR A 70 -7.37 -22.85 -4.66
N LEU A 71 -8.62 -23.10 -4.28
CA LEU A 71 -9.18 -22.67 -3.01
C LEU A 71 -9.59 -23.92 -2.24
N SER A 72 -8.90 -24.20 -1.15
CA SER A 72 -9.21 -25.32 -0.27
C SER A 72 -9.38 -24.82 1.16
N GLY A 73 -10.61 -24.92 1.67
CA GLY A 73 -10.95 -24.51 3.04
C GLY A 73 -11.38 -23.05 3.19
N SER A 74 -12.09 -22.79 4.28
CA SER A 74 -12.60 -21.46 4.67
C SER A 74 -11.49 -20.47 5.01
N GLU A 75 -10.40 -20.93 5.63
CA GLU A 75 -9.26 -20.08 6.02
C GLU A 75 -8.50 -19.51 4.82
N MET A 76 -8.33 -20.31 3.77
CA MET A 76 -7.66 -19.86 2.53
C MET A 76 -8.50 -18.82 1.80
N ILE A 77 -9.83 -19.02 1.77
CA ILE A 77 -10.76 -18.03 1.22
C ILE A 77 -10.67 -16.74 2.02
N LEU A 78 -10.70 -16.81 3.35
CA LEU A 78 -10.61 -15.63 4.22
C LEU A 78 -9.27 -14.89 4.06
N THR A 79 -8.16 -15.61 3.91
CA THR A 79 -6.84 -15.02 3.67
C THR A 79 -6.75 -14.34 2.31
N ALA A 80 -7.16 -15.02 1.23
CA ALA A 80 -7.19 -14.46 -0.12
C ALA A 80 -8.06 -13.20 -0.19
N THR A 81 -9.20 -13.26 0.48
CA THR A 81 -10.17 -12.19 0.66
C THR A 81 -9.56 -10.99 1.40
N SER A 82 -8.79 -11.26 2.48
CA SER A 82 -8.07 -10.23 3.25
C SER A 82 -6.98 -9.54 2.45
N ILE A 83 -6.26 -10.28 1.60
CA ILE A 83 -5.24 -9.72 0.70
C ILE A 83 -5.91 -8.74 -0.28
N ILE A 84 -7.04 -9.11 -0.88
CA ILE A 84 -7.78 -8.23 -1.78
C ILE A 84 -8.20 -6.94 -1.07
N GLY A 85 -8.81 -7.05 0.13
CA GLY A 85 -9.22 -5.89 0.93
C GLY A 85 -8.05 -4.95 1.27
N ALA A 86 -6.92 -5.50 1.70
CA ALA A 86 -5.74 -4.73 2.09
C ALA A 86 -5.06 -4.00 0.92
N THR A 87 -5.23 -4.46 -0.32
CA THR A 87 -4.59 -3.82 -1.49
C THR A 87 -5.28 -2.53 -1.95
N ILE A 88 -6.54 -2.32 -1.60
CA ILE A 88 -7.33 -1.21 -2.13
C ILE A 88 -7.41 -0.10 -1.08
N MET A 89 -6.56 0.91 -1.25
CA MET A 89 -6.42 2.01 -0.30
C MET A 89 -7.29 3.23 -0.70
N PRO A 90 -8.23 3.70 0.15
CA PRO A 90 -9.14 4.80 -0.19
C PRO A 90 -8.42 6.13 -0.44
N HIS A 91 -7.37 6.43 0.33
CA HIS A 91 -6.59 7.66 0.16
C HIS A 91 -5.81 7.67 -1.17
N ALA A 92 -5.39 6.50 -1.67
CA ALA A 92 -4.69 6.39 -2.95
C ALA A 92 -5.63 6.71 -4.11
N ILE A 93 -6.90 6.29 -4.04
CA ILE A 93 -7.92 6.62 -5.03
C ILE A 93 -8.12 8.15 -5.12
N ILE A 94 -8.27 8.80 -3.96
CA ILE A 94 -8.46 10.26 -3.89
C ILE A 94 -7.23 11.01 -4.43
N LEU A 95 -6.04 10.62 -3.97
CA LEU A 95 -4.78 11.25 -4.38
C LEU A 95 -4.53 11.08 -5.88
N HIS A 96 -4.76 9.88 -6.42
CA HIS A 96 -4.56 9.59 -7.84
C HIS A 96 -5.48 10.43 -8.72
N SER A 97 -6.75 10.63 -8.31
CA SER A 97 -7.67 11.54 -8.99
C SER A 97 -7.17 12.99 -8.99
N TYR A 98 -6.62 13.46 -7.86
CA TYR A 98 -6.09 14.83 -7.75
C TYR A 98 -4.83 15.03 -8.63
N LEU A 99 -3.83 14.15 -8.51
CA LEU A 99 -2.59 14.24 -9.29
C LEU A 99 -2.85 14.13 -10.79
N SER A 100 -3.80 13.27 -11.20
CA SER A 100 -4.21 13.15 -12.59
C SER A 100 -4.87 14.43 -13.12
N ALA A 101 -5.69 15.10 -12.30
CA ALA A 101 -6.30 16.37 -12.65
C ALA A 101 -5.24 17.48 -12.78
N GLU A 102 -4.28 17.55 -11.84
CA GLU A 102 -3.19 18.54 -11.85
C GLU A 102 -2.27 18.36 -13.08
N LYS A 103 -1.90 17.12 -13.42
CA LYS A 103 -1.09 16.81 -14.63
C LYS A 103 -1.81 17.12 -15.95
N SER A 104 -3.14 17.26 -15.90
CA SER A 104 -4.00 17.59 -17.05
C SER A 104 -4.35 19.08 -17.11
N ALA A 105 -4.20 19.83 -16.01
CA ALA A 105 -4.45 21.27 -15.95
C ALA A 105 -3.44 22.01 -16.85
N GLY A 106 -3.93 22.67 -17.90
CA GLY A 106 -3.09 23.38 -18.88
C GLY A 106 -2.87 22.66 -20.21
N LYS A 107 -3.42 21.46 -20.40
CA LYS A 107 -3.40 20.72 -21.68
C LYS A 107 -4.67 20.90 -22.52
N GLU A 108 -5.19 22.12 -22.57
CA GLU A 108 -6.40 22.44 -23.34
C GLU A 108 -6.12 22.29 -24.85
N GLY A 109 -6.84 21.38 -25.52
CA GLY A 109 -6.72 21.12 -26.96
C GLY A 109 -6.08 19.78 -27.35
N ILE A 110 -5.54 19.02 -26.40
CA ILE A 110 -4.98 17.68 -26.65
C ILE A 110 -6.11 16.66 -26.84
N ASN A 111 -5.87 15.61 -27.63
CA ASN A 111 -6.76 14.47 -27.81
C ASN A 111 -7.02 13.75 -26.47
N LYS A 112 -8.05 14.20 -25.73
CA LYS A 112 -8.47 13.66 -24.42
C LYS A 112 -8.68 12.14 -24.44
N LYS A 113 -9.15 11.56 -25.56
CA LYS A 113 -9.27 10.09 -25.68
C LYS A 113 -7.91 9.39 -25.66
N GLY A 114 -6.89 9.99 -26.28
CA GLY A 114 -5.51 9.49 -26.25
C GLY A 114 -4.90 9.58 -24.85
N GLU A 115 -5.12 10.69 -24.15
CA GLU A 115 -4.63 10.87 -22.78
C GLU A 115 -5.26 9.87 -21.81
N ILE A 116 -6.58 9.64 -21.89
CA ILE A 116 -7.25 8.62 -21.06
C ILE A 116 -6.65 7.23 -21.30
N LYS A 117 -6.37 6.86 -22.56
CA LYS A 117 -5.74 5.57 -22.88
C LYS A 117 -4.32 5.47 -22.33
N ASN A 118 -3.54 6.53 -22.41
CA ASN A 118 -2.18 6.55 -21.88
C ASN A 118 -2.19 6.49 -20.35
N HIS A 119 -3.07 7.25 -19.69
CA HIS A 119 -3.28 7.19 -18.25
C HIS A 119 -3.74 5.81 -17.77
N LEU A 120 -4.60 5.13 -18.53
CA LEU A 120 -5.00 3.76 -18.25
C LEU A 120 -3.78 2.82 -18.31
N LYS A 121 -2.94 2.93 -19.34
CA LYS A 121 -1.70 2.13 -19.45
C LYS A 121 -0.74 2.41 -18.30
N GLU A 122 -0.49 3.68 -17.98
CA GLU A 122 0.35 4.07 -16.83
C GLU A 122 -0.18 3.47 -15.52
N THR A 123 -1.50 3.58 -15.30
CA THR A 123 -2.14 3.04 -14.09
C THR A 123 -2.04 1.52 -14.03
N LEU A 124 -2.24 0.82 -15.15
CA LEU A 124 -2.10 -0.64 -15.24
C LEU A 124 -0.67 -1.10 -14.98
N VAL A 125 0.34 -0.40 -15.51
CA VAL A 125 1.75 -0.72 -15.26
C VAL A 125 2.09 -0.49 -13.79
N ASN A 126 1.68 0.63 -13.21
CA ASN A 126 2.00 0.96 -11.82
C ASN A 126 1.32 0.00 -10.82
N LEU A 127 0.01 -0.23 -10.97
CA LEU A 127 -0.72 -1.17 -10.11
C LEU A 127 -0.29 -2.62 -10.36
N GLY A 128 0.02 -2.98 -11.61
CA GLY A 128 0.60 -4.28 -11.94
C GLY A 128 1.94 -4.51 -11.26
N GLY A 129 2.82 -3.51 -11.28
CA GLY A 129 4.10 -3.54 -10.57
C GLY A 129 3.93 -3.72 -9.06
N ALA A 130 3.02 -2.96 -8.44
CA ALA A 130 2.71 -3.13 -7.01
C ALA A 130 2.17 -4.53 -6.69
N SER A 131 1.29 -5.07 -7.54
CA SER A 131 0.78 -6.44 -7.40
C SER A 131 1.88 -7.50 -7.53
N LEU A 132 2.86 -7.31 -8.41
CA LEU A 132 4.02 -8.20 -8.51
C LEU A 132 4.89 -8.17 -7.25
N VAL A 133 5.07 -7.01 -6.63
CA VAL A 133 5.77 -6.91 -5.34
C VAL A 133 5.00 -7.66 -4.25
N ASN A 134 3.67 -7.48 -4.18
CA ASN A 134 2.84 -8.21 -3.21
C ASN A 134 2.90 -9.73 -3.43
N ALA A 135 2.89 -10.19 -4.68
CA ALA A 135 3.06 -11.60 -5.02
C ALA A 135 4.46 -12.10 -4.61
N ALA A 136 5.52 -11.31 -4.86
CA ALA A 136 6.88 -11.66 -4.49
C ALA A 136 7.04 -11.83 -2.96
N ILE A 137 6.40 -10.97 -2.16
CA ILE A 137 6.36 -11.09 -0.69
C ILE A 137 5.76 -12.43 -0.26
N GLN A 138 4.63 -12.81 -0.86
CA GLN A 138 3.92 -14.06 -0.53
C GLN A 138 4.71 -15.30 -0.96
N ILE A 139 5.25 -15.28 -2.19
CA ILE A 139 6.07 -16.36 -2.71
C ILE A 139 7.33 -16.53 -1.86
N MET A 140 8.01 -15.43 -1.51
CA MET A 140 9.17 -15.48 -0.61
C MET A 140 8.78 -16.12 0.72
N SER A 141 7.68 -15.71 1.34
CA SER A 141 7.21 -16.29 2.60
C SER A 141 6.94 -17.80 2.49
N TYR A 142 6.38 -18.26 1.37
CA TYR A 142 6.15 -19.68 1.12
C TYR A 142 7.46 -20.48 1.04
N TYR A 143 8.41 -20.02 0.22
CA TYR A 143 9.70 -20.72 0.04
C TYR A 143 10.62 -20.63 1.26
N ALA A 144 10.64 -19.47 1.93
CA ALA A 144 11.50 -19.23 3.08
C ALA A 144 11.00 -19.97 4.33
N PHE A 145 9.69 -20.02 4.55
CA PHE A 145 9.11 -20.43 5.82
C PHE A 145 8.21 -21.66 5.69
N TYR A 146 7.19 -21.61 4.83
CA TYR A 146 6.18 -22.67 4.74
C TYR A 146 6.78 -24.03 4.33
N LEU A 147 7.61 -24.06 3.28
CA LEU A 147 8.28 -25.29 2.82
C LEU A 147 9.23 -25.90 3.86
N LYS A 148 9.70 -25.10 4.82
CA LYS A 148 10.56 -25.55 5.92
C LYS A 148 9.77 -25.99 7.16
N GLY A 149 8.45 -26.00 7.10
CA GLY A 149 7.56 -26.32 8.23
C GLY A 149 7.48 -25.22 9.28
N LEU A 150 7.96 -24.00 8.98
CA LEU A 150 7.97 -22.86 9.88
C LEU A 150 6.67 -22.04 9.72
N THR A 151 5.56 -22.58 10.23
CA THR A 151 4.24 -21.95 10.10
C THR A 151 3.91 -20.93 11.19
N ASN A 152 4.68 -20.91 12.29
CA ASN A 152 4.44 -20.03 13.44
C ASN A 152 5.14 -18.67 13.36
N ILE A 153 5.58 -18.25 12.16
CA ILE A 153 6.22 -16.93 11.95
C ILE A 153 5.11 -15.90 11.78
N THR A 154 4.66 -15.34 12.89
CA THR A 154 3.55 -14.38 12.93
C THR A 154 4.01 -12.93 13.02
N SER A 155 5.30 -12.67 13.24
CA SER A 155 5.83 -11.31 13.41
C SER A 155 6.94 -10.97 12.41
N LEU A 156 7.04 -9.69 12.05
CA LEU A 156 8.13 -9.18 11.19
C LEU A 156 9.51 -9.40 11.81
N GLU A 157 9.59 -9.37 13.15
CA GLU A 157 10.84 -9.60 13.89
C GLU A 157 11.28 -11.06 13.80
N SER A 158 10.36 -12.00 14.02
CA SER A 158 10.65 -13.43 13.87
C SER A 158 11.04 -13.77 12.43
N ALA A 159 10.38 -13.17 11.43
CA ALA A 159 10.77 -13.33 10.03
C ALA A 159 12.23 -12.86 9.78
N TYR A 160 12.58 -11.66 10.25
CA TYR A 160 13.94 -11.10 10.10
C TYR A 160 15.01 -12.01 10.73
N TYR A 161 14.82 -12.45 11.98
CA TYR A 161 15.81 -13.29 12.67
C TYR A 161 15.85 -14.72 12.13
N THR A 162 14.79 -15.20 11.49
CA THR A 162 14.75 -16.52 10.87
C THR A 162 15.42 -16.56 9.51
N LEU A 163 15.41 -15.45 8.76
CA LEU A 163 16.08 -15.35 7.46
C LEU A 163 17.61 -15.51 7.57
N ALA A 164 18.23 -14.96 8.62
CA ALA A 164 19.68 -14.96 8.80
C ALA A 164 20.30 -16.37 8.87
N PRO A 165 19.81 -17.30 9.72
CA PRO A 165 20.36 -18.65 9.78
C PRO A 165 20.02 -19.51 8.56
N LEU A 166 18.90 -19.25 7.88
CA LEU A 166 18.45 -20.07 6.75
C LEU A 166 19.11 -19.66 5.42
N PHE A 167 19.29 -18.36 5.20
CA PHE A 167 19.66 -17.78 3.91
C PHE A 167 20.82 -16.79 4.00
N GLY A 168 21.40 -16.62 5.19
CA GLY A 168 22.53 -15.74 5.46
C GLY A 168 22.13 -14.33 5.87
N ALA A 169 23.08 -13.60 6.47
CA ALA A 169 22.86 -12.25 6.99
C ALA A 169 22.38 -11.25 5.91
N LEU A 170 22.80 -11.45 4.65
CA LEU A 170 22.38 -10.61 3.53
C LEU A 170 20.85 -10.64 3.34
N ALA A 171 20.21 -11.80 3.50
CA ALA A 171 18.76 -11.94 3.35
C ALA A 171 18.00 -11.09 4.39
N SER A 172 18.39 -11.19 5.66
CA SER A 172 17.81 -10.37 6.73
C SER A 172 18.03 -8.88 6.49
N TRP A 173 19.22 -8.47 6.06
CA TRP A 173 19.51 -7.06 5.75
C TRP A 173 18.66 -6.53 4.60
N ILE A 174 18.50 -7.30 3.53
CA ILE A 174 17.63 -6.94 2.40
C ILE A 174 16.18 -6.79 2.87
N PHE A 175 15.67 -7.73 3.68
CA PHE A 175 14.34 -7.66 4.28
C PHE A 175 14.15 -6.42 5.15
N ALA A 176 15.13 -6.07 5.98
CA ALA A 176 15.03 -4.88 6.82
C ALA A 176 15.08 -3.57 6.02
N ILE A 177 15.90 -3.52 4.96
CA ILE A 177 15.98 -2.36 4.05
C ILE A 177 14.68 -2.21 3.26
N SER A 178 14.08 -3.30 2.80
CA SER A 178 12.80 -3.28 2.09
C SER A 178 11.68 -2.78 3.01
N LEU A 179 11.60 -3.30 4.25
CA LEU A 179 10.64 -2.86 5.25
C LEU A 179 10.81 -1.38 5.63
N PHE A 180 12.06 -0.91 5.73
CA PHE A 180 12.35 0.49 5.99
C PHE A 180 11.93 1.39 4.83
N SER A 181 12.25 0.99 3.60
CA SER A 181 11.94 1.74 2.38
C SER A 181 10.43 1.81 2.11
N SER A 182 9.71 0.71 2.37
CA SER A 182 8.24 0.67 2.23
C SER A 182 7.56 1.61 3.24
N GLY A 183 8.03 1.64 4.48
CA GLY A 183 7.54 2.54 5.52
C GLY A 183 7.74 4.02 5.18
N LEU A 184 8.91 4.38 4.64
CA LEU A 184 9.18 5.74 4.16
C LEU A 184 8.28 6.12 2.99
N SER A 185 8.20 5.27 1.96
CA SER A 185 7.38 5.50 0.77
C SER A 185 5.91 5.72 1.12
N SER A 186 5.33 4.82 1.93
CA SER A 186 3.94 4.91 2.37
C SER A 186 3.67 6.19 3.17
N SER A 187 4.60 6.59 4.03
CA SER A 187 4.47 7.84 4.79
C SER A 187 4.46 9.07 3.88
N MET A 188 5.29 9.12 2.83
CA MET A 188 5.35 10.26 1.91
C MET A 188 4.03 10.41 1.13
N VAL A 189 3.52 9.31 0.57
CA VAL A 189 2.24 9.30 -0.17
C VAL A 189 1.08 9.76 0.72
N SER A 190 1.04 9.31 1.98
CA SER A 190 0.00 9.68 2.95
C SER A 190 0.00 11.18 3.26
N VAL A 191 1.17 11.82 3.30
CA VAL A 191 1.30 13.26 3.53
C VAL A 191 0.77 14.06 2.35
N ILE A 192 1.09 13.65 1.12
CA ILE A 192 0.59 14.32 -0.10
C ILE A 192 -0.94 14.21 -0.14
N ALA A 193 -1.49 13.02 0.12
CA ALA A 193 -2.94 12.83 0.20
C ALA A 193 -3.57 13.73 1.28
N GLY A 194 -2.99 13.76 2.49
CA GLY A 194 -3.47 14.59 3.60
C GLY A 194 -3.46 16.08 3.28
N VAL A 195 -2.39 16.58 2.64
CA VAL A 195 -2.28 17.99 2.22
C VAL A 195 -3.39 18.32 1.24
N LYS A 196 -3.60 17.51 0.20
CA LYS A 196 -4.64 17.79 -0.81
C LYS A 196 -6.05 17.72 -0.25
N ILE A 197 -6.32 16.80 0.68
CA ILE A 197 -7.61 16.75 1.39
C ILE A 197 -7.83 18.02 2.23
N LEU A 198 -6.82 18.46 2.98
CA LEU A 198 -6.92 19.66 3.82
C LEU A 198 -7.02 20.94 2.98
N GLU A 199 -6.27 21.05 1.89
CA GLU A 199 -6.37 22.18 0.95
C GLU A 199 -7.76 22.26 0.31
N SER A 200 -8.34 21.11 -0.07
CA SER A 200 -9.69 21.03 -0.60
C SER A 200 -10.75 21.44 0.43
N TYR A 201 -10.58 21.04 1.70
CA TYR A 201 -11.51 21.35 2.78
C TYR A 201 -11.42 22.81 3.26
N PHE A 202 -10.21 23.33 3.48
CA PHE A 202 -9.99 24.68 4.00
C PHE A 202 -9.84 25.76 2.92
N GLY A 203 -9.70 25.39 1.65
CA GLY A 203 -9.52 26.31 0.53
C GLY A 203 -8.21 27.12 0.57
N THR A 204 -7.25 26.73 1.41
CA THR A 204 -5.96 27.43 1.58
C THR A 204 -4.79 26.46 1.45
N PRO A 205 -3.66 26.90 0.86
CA PRO A 205 -2.49 26.04 0.71
C PRO A 205 -1.91 25.68 2.07
N THR A 206 -1.66 24.39 2.31
CA THR A 206 -1.15 23.91 3.60
C THR A 206 0.28 23.40 3.48
N LYS A 207 1.13 23.81 4.43
CA LYS A 207 2.54 23.37 4.44
C LYS A 207 2.63 21.88 4.77
N GLN A 208 3.27 21.11 3.89
CA GLN A 208 3.34 19.65 3.98
C GLN A 208 3.91 19.14 5.32
N TRP A 209 4.94 19.80 5.84
CA TRP A 209 5.55 19.41 7.13
C TRP A 209 4.58 19.55 8.31
N LYS A 210 3.68 20.54 8.29
CA LYS A 210 2.67 20.74 9.33
C LYS A 210 1.66 19.60 9.32
N VAL A 211 1.15 19.29 8.12
CA VAL A 211 0.22 18.17 7.92
C VAL A 211 0.87 16.87 8.35
N ARG A 212 2.13 16.65 7.99
CA ARG A 212 2.86 15.46 8.40
C ARG A 212 3.04 15.37 9.91
N LEU A 213 3.51 16.42 10.56
CA LEU A 213 3.69 16.43 12.02
C LEU A 213 2.36 16.15 12.72
N MET A 214 1.28 16.77 12.26
CA MET A 214 -0.06 16.56 12.79
C MET A 214 -0.52 15.11 12.63
N LEU A 215 -0.48 14.56 11.41
CA LEU A 215 -0.87 13.16 11.16
C LEU A 215 0.02 12.17 11.92
N ARG A 216 1.32 12.47 12.05
CA ARG A 216 2.25 11.64 12.81
C ARG A 216 1.91 11.63 14.28
N LEU A 217 1.61 12.78 14.89
CA LEU A 217 1.20 12.85 16.29
C LEU A 217 -0.13 12.11 16.51
N ILE A 218 -1.11 12.33 15.63
CA ILE A 218 -2.41 11.66 15.70
C ILE A 218 -2.28 10.13 15.60
N ASN A 219 -1.36 9.61 14.80
CA ASN A 219 -1.17 8.17 14.65
C ASN A 219 -0.24 7.57 15.71
N MET A 220 0.82 8.28 16.10
CA MET A 220 1.86 7.77 17.00
C MET A 220 1.40 7.71 18.45
N VAL A 221 0.65 8.71 18.91
CA VAL A 221 0.17 8.77 20.30
C VAL A 221 -0.68 7.53 20.64
N PRO A 222 -1.75 7.19 19.90
CA PRO A 222 -2.54 5.99 20.20
C PRO A 222 -1.73 4.71 20.00
N PHE A 223 -0.82 4.66 19.02
CA PHE A 223 0.07 3.52 18.83
C PHE A 223 0.97 3.28 20.05
N LEU A 224 1.65 4.32 20.55
CA LEU A 224 2.53 4.22 21.71
C LEU A 224 1.76 3.85 22.98
N ILE A 225 0.55 4.38 23.16
CA ILE A 225 -0.32 3.99 24.27
C ILE A 225 -0.66 2.51 24.19
N ALA A 226 -1.08 2.02 23.01
CA ALA A 226 -1.43 0.61 22.81
C ALA A 226 -0.23 -0.32 23.07
N VAL A 227 0.96 0.03 22.57
CA VAL A 227 2.19 -0.74 22.82
C VAL A 227 2.55 -0.72 24.31
N TYR A 228 2.43 0.42 24.99
CA TYR A 228 2.69 0.51 26.43
C TYR A 228 1.71 -0.35 27.26
N LEU A 229 0.46 -0.48 26.80
CA LEU A 229 -0.54 -1.37 27.39
C LEU A 229 -0.33 -2.85 27.04
N GLY A 230 0.71 -3.19 26.29
CA GLY A 230 1.05 -4.57 25.92
C GLY A 230 0.22 -5.13 24.76
N VAL A 231 -0.43 -4.28 23.97
CA VAL A 231 -1.14 -4.72 22.76
C VAL A 231 -0.13 -5.14 21.70
N ASP A 232 -0.35 -6.31 21.11
CA ASP A 232 0.50 -6.83 20.05
C ASP A 232 0.48 -5.94 18.78
N MET A 233 1.67 -5.73 18.21
CA MET A 233 1.86 -4.84 17.06
C MET A 233 1.19 -5.36 15.79
N MET A 234 1.21 -6.68 15.57
CA MET A 234 0.58 -7.28 14.39
C MET A 234 -0.93 -7.12 14.47
N SER A 235 -1.50 -7.28 15.66
CA SER A 235 -2.91 -7.04 15.92
C SER A 235 -3.31 -5.60 15.62
N ILE A 236 -2.54 -4.60 16.11
CA ILE A 236 -2.77 -3.18 15.79
C ILE A 236 -2.74 -2.97 14.26
N LEU A 237 -1.75 -3.53 13.58
CA LEU A 237 -1.62 -3.43 12.13
C LEU A 237 -2.85 -4.02 11.42
N VAL A 238 -3.27 -5.23 11.77
CA VAL A 238 -4.45 -5.89 11.19
C VAL A 238 -5.72 -5.08 11.42
N TYR A 239 -5.94 -4.55 12.63
CA TYR A 239 -7.11 -3.71 12.92
C TYR A 239 -7.11 -2.41 12.11
N THR A 240 -5.95 -1.77 11.92
CA THR A 240 -5.88 -0.57 11.07
C THR A 240 -6.24 -0.87 9.62
N GLN A 241 -5.87 -2.04 9.09
CA GLN A 241 -6.29 -2.48 7.75
C GLN A 241 -7.80 -2.74 7.70
N ALA A 242 -8.38 -3.35 8.75
CA ALA A 242 -9.82 -3.56 8.82
C ALA A 242 -10.60 -2.23 8.78
N ILE A 243 -10.16 -1.21 9.52
CA ILE A 243 -10.79 0.12 9.51
C ILE A 243 -10.69 0.79 8.13
N LEU A 244 -9.55 0.65 7.45
CA LEU A 244 -9.38 1.14 6.07
C LEU A 244 -10.36 0.46 5.12
N SER A 245 -10.52 -0.85 5.24
CA SER A 245 -11.49 -1.66 4.51
C SER A 245 -12.94 -1.18 4.71
N PHE A 246 -13.32 -0.76 5.93
CA PHE A 246 -14.64 -0.17 6.18
C PHE A 246 -14.83 1.22 5.57
N SER A 247 -13.74 1.97 5.41
CA SER A 247 -13.78 3.31 4.81
C SER A 247 -13.87 3.27 3.29
N LEU A 248 -13.47 2.16 2.67
CA LEU A 248 -13.39 2.01 1.22
C LEU A 248 -14.73 2.19 0.48
N PRO A 249 -15.87 1.62 0.91
CA PRO A 249 -17.15 1.79 0.24
C PRO A 249 -17.60 3.26 0.20
N LEU A 250 -17.27 4.04 1.24
CA LEU A 250 -17.58 5.47 1.31
C LEU A 250 -16.87 6.28 0.23
N VAL A 251 -15.76 5.77 -0.32
CA VAL A 251 -15.04 6.41 -1.45
C VAL A 251 -15.51 5.82 -2.79
N LEU A 252 -15.66 4.51 -2.88
CA LEU A 252 -15.98 3.83 -4.14
C LEU A 252 -17.40 4.13 -4.65
N PHE A 253 -18.41 4.12 -3.79
CA PHE A 253 -19.79 4.37 -4.22
C PHE A 253 -19.98 5.78 -4.80
N PRO A 254 -19.53 6.87 -4.15
CA PRO A 254 -19.58 8.20 -4.75
C PRO A 254 -18.79 8.29 -6.05
N LEU A 255 -17.58 7.72 -6.11
CA LEU A 255 -16.76 7.75 -7.32
C LEU A 255 -17.46 7.11 -8.52
N ILE A 256 -18.06 5.93 -8.33
CA ILE A 256 -18.80 5.21 -9.39
C ILE A 256 -20.03 6.03 -9.84
N ASN A 257 -20.76 6.64 -8.89
CA ASN A 257 -21.92 7.47 -9.19
C ASN A 257 -21.55 8.75 -9.95
N ILE A 258 -20.48 9.44 -9.53
CA ILE A 258 -19.97 10.63 -10.22
C ILE A 258 -19.50 10.26 -11.63
N SER A 259 -18.85 9.10 -11.80
CA SER A 259 -18.36 8.61 -13.09
C SER A 259 -19.46 8.27 -14.09
N LYS A 260 -20.68 8.03 -13.61
CA LYS A 260 -21.87 7.79 -14.42
C LYS A 260 -22.54 9.08 -14.89
N ASP A 261 -22.39 10.18 -14.15
CA ASP A 261 -23.06 11.44 -14.44
C ASP A 261 -22.46 12.11 -15.69
N GLY A 262 -23.27 12.19 -16.75
CA GLY A 262 -22.87 12.83 -18.02
C GLY A 262 -22.73 14.35 -17.92
N ASN A 263 -23.35 14.99 -16.92
CA ASN A 263 -23.20 16.43 -16.69
C ASN A 263 -21.82 16.74 -16.11
N LEU A 264 -21.32 15.88 -15.22
CA LEU A 264 -20.00 16.02 -14.57
C LEU A 264 -18.87 15.51 -15.47
N MET A 265 -19.06 14.36 -16.12
CA MET A 265 -18.06 13.71 -16.97
C MET A 265 -18.06 14.21 -18.42
N GLY A 266 -19.03 15.04 -18.80
CA GLY A 266 -19.25 15.46 -20.18
C GLY A 266 -19.39 14.27 -21.12
N GLY A 267 -18.62 14.28 -22.23
CA GLY A 267 -18.61 13.20 -23.21
C GLY A 267 -17.83 11.93 -22.80
N TYR A 268 -17.22 11.89 -21.61
CA TYR A 268 -16.28 10.84 -21.18
C TYR A 268 -16.82 9.96 -20.04
N LYS A 269 -18.15 9.83 -19.93
CA LYS A 269 -18.79 8.98 -18.93
C LYS A 269 -18.34 7.51 -19.00
N ILE A 270 -18.37 6.84 -17.85
CA ILE A 270 -18.08 5.41 -17.75
C ILE A 270 -18.99 4.59 -18.68
N SER A 271 -18.44 3.56 -19.34
CA SER A 271 -19.22 2.67 -20.18
C SER A 271 -20.13 1.77 -19.32
N LYS A 272 -21.29 1.38 -19.85
CA LYS A 272 -22.22 0.47 -19.15
C LYS A 272 -21.56 -0.82 -18.63
N PRO A 273 -20.72 -1.55 -19.40
CA PRO A 273 -20.07 -2.75 -18.88
C PRO A 273 -19.09 -2.42 -17.74
N LEU A 274 -18.29 -1.35 -17.88
CA LEU A 274 -17.32 -0.97 -16.86
C LEU A 274 -18.01 -0.49 -15.57
N TYR A 275 -19.17 0.17 -15.68
CA TYR A 275 -20.00 0.52 -14.53
C TYR A 275 -20.48 -0.73 -13.78
N VAL A 276 -21.01 -1.72 -14.49
CA VAL A 276 -21.48 -2.97 -13.87
C VAL A 276 -20.31 -3.70 -13.20
N ILE A 277 -19.16 -3.82 -13.87
CA ILE A 277 -17.96 -4.43 -13.29
C ILE A 277 -17.54 -3.67 -12.03
N SER A 278 -17.47 -2.35 -12.07
CA SER A 278 -17.06 -1.53 -10.92
C SER A 278 -18.01 -1.69 -9.73
N LEU A 279 -19.32 -1.75 -9.99
CA LEU A 279 -20.34 -1.97 -8.97
C LEU A 279 -20.20 -3.37 -8.35
N VAL A 280 -20.09 -4.41 -9.18
CA VAL A 280 -19.94 -5.80 -8.71
C VAL A 280 -18.65 -5.95 -7.90
N SER A 281 -17.52 -5.42 -8.37
CA SER A 281 -16.26 -5.43 -7.63
C SER A 281 -16.39 -4.70 -6.29
N THR A 282 -17.04 -3.53 -6.26
CA THR A 282 -17.24 -2.78 -5.01
C THR A 282 -18.09 -3.55 -4.01
N VAL A 283 -19.22 -4.11 -4.45
CA VAL A 283 -20.09 -4.94 -3.60
C VAL A 283 -19.34 -6.18 -3.11
N PHE A 284 -18.58 -6.83 -3.98
CA PHE A 284 -17.76 -7.98 -3.61
C PHE A 284 -16.76 -7.64 -2.51
N ILE A 285 -16.02 -6.54 -2.65
CA ILE A 285 -15.06 -6.08 -1.63
C ILE A 285 -15.76 -5.73 -0.31
N VAL A 286 -16.95 -5.09 -0.37
CA VAL A 286 -17.73 -4.78 0.84
C VAL A 286 -18.13 -6.06 1.57
N LEU A 287 -18.68 -7.05 0.85
CA LEU A 287 -19.10 -8.33 1.44
C LEU A 287 -17.93 -9.08 2.06
N ILE A 288 -16.79 -9.07 1.38
CA ILE A 288 -15.51 -9.60 1.84
C ILE A 288 -15.08 -8.97 3.16
N ASN A 289 -15.09 -7.63 3.22
CA ASN A 289 -14.65 -6.89 4.40
C ASN A 289 -15.60 -7.14 5.59
N ILE A 290 -16.91 -7.27 5.33
CA ILE A 290 -17.88 -7.63 6.37
C ILE A 290 -17.63 -9.06 6.86
N ALA A 291 -17.41 -10.02 5.95
CA ALA A 291 -17.15 -11.40 6.31
C ALA A 291 -15.91 -11.54 7.20
N MET A 292 -14.80 -10.85 6.87
CA MET A 292 -13.59 -10.81 7.71
C MET A 292 -13.78 -10.28 9.13
N PHE A 293 -14.82 -9.49 9.38
CA PHE A 293 -15.06 -8.90 10.69
C PHE A 293 -16.03 -9.73 11.54
N VAL A 294 -16.89 -10.50 10.86
CA VAL A 294 -17.88 -11.38 11.49
C VAL A 294 -17.27 -12.75 11.84
N PHE A 295 -16.25 -13.19 11.09
CA PHE A 295 -15.51 -14.43 11.28
C PHE A 295 -14.09 -14.16 11.74
#